data_AF-A0A397JBJ4-F1
#
_entry.id   AF-A0A397JBJ4-F1
#
_cell.length_a   1.000
_cell.length_b   1.000
_cell.length_c   1.000
_cell.angle_alpha   90.00
_cell.angle_beta   90.00
_cell.angle_gamma   90.00
#
_symmetry.space_group_name_H-M   'P 1'
#
loop_
_entity.id
_entity.type
_entity.pdbx_description
1 polymer ?
#
loop_
_entity_poly.entity_id
_entity_poly.type
_entity_poly.pdbx_seq_one_letter_code
_entity_poly.pdbx_strand_id
1 'polypeptide(L)'
;MKSKMISEKKVILESVKERLDAYDVETSPDCLALADITIMLCLRLAEVTTLHITDAGVTGYAKNRGQPDIPRKFRSLEKNQERAKELLTWLQNTISSGKMGNPGKPGVKWFNRYLKPYGLIPQHLRKMGAVYGAVVHGAGNSGRLMTLAGQCLRHNPDSITSPTQRCVVINYRRKN
;
A
#
# COMPACT_ATOMS: atom_id res chain seq x y z
N MET A 1 -2.91 -9.06 27.05
CA MET A 1 -2.04 -8.37 26.08
C MET A 1 -2.27 -8.76 24.60
N LYS A 2 -2.26 -10.04 24.20
CA LYS A 2 -2.51 -10.44 22.78
C LYS A 2 -3.83 -9.92 22.21
N SER A 3 -4.92 -10.02 22.98
CA SER A 3 -6.26 -9.54 22.56
C SER A 3 -6.29 -8.02 22.33
N LYS A 4 -5.61 -7.24 23.20
CA LYS A 4 -5.55 -5.77 23.10
C LYS A 4 -4.80 -5.28 21.85
N MET A 5 -3.66 -5.90 21.52
CA MET A 5 -2.86 -5.56 20.33
C MET A 5 -3.54 -5.95 19.01
N ILE A 6 -4.31 -7.04 19.00
CA ILE A 6 -5.11 -7.46 17.84
C ILE A 6 -6.30 -6.50 17.66
N SER A 7 -6.94 -6.09 18.76
CA SER A 7 -8.00 -5.09 18.76
C SER A 7 -7.51 -3.74 18.23
N GLU A 8 -6.37 -3.21 18.69
CA GLU A 8 -5.83 -1.93 18.22
C GLU A 8 -5.49 -1.94 16.71
N LYS A 9 -4.90 -3.03 16.20
CA LYS A 9 -4.62 -3.16 14.77
C LYS A 9 -5.88 -3.30 13.92
N LYS A 10 -6.92 -3.96 14.45
CA LYS A 10 -8.22 -4.08 13.82
C LYS A 10 -8.92 -2.72 13.75
N VAL A 11 -8.86 -1.93 14.81
CA VAL A 11 -9.40 -0.56 14.85
C VAL A 11 -8.70 0.35 13.82
N ILE A 12 -7.37 0.27 13.71
CA ILE A 12 -6.62 1.05 12.70
C ILE A 12 -7.02 0.63 11.28
N LEU A 13 -7.19 -0.66 11.04
CA LEU A 13 -7.61 -1.20 9.75
C LEU A 13 -9.00 -0.72 9.35
N GLU A 14 -9.97 -0.84 10.26
CA GLU A 14 -11.36 -0.38 10.05
C GLU A 14 -11.39 1.11 9.74
N SER A 15 -10.67 1.91 10.53
CA SER A 15 -10.57 3.36 10.31
C SER A 15 -9.96 3.75 8.96
N VAL A 16 -8.94 3.03 8.46
CA VAL A 16 -8.39 3.30 7.12
C VAL A 16 -9.43 2.98 6.04
N LYS A 17 -10.18 1.89 6.18
CA LYS A 17 -11.21 1.51 5.19
C LYS A 17 -12.36 2.52 5.16
N GLU A 18 -12.85 2.92 6.33
CA GLU A 18 -13.89 3.95 6.46
C GLU A 18 -13.48 5.25 5.76
N ARG A 19 -12.22 5.68 5.90
CA ARG A 19 -11.72 6.87 5.19
C ARG A 19 -11.64 6.67 3.67
N LEU A 20 -11.20 5.50 3.21
CA LEU A 20 -11.13 5.19 1.77
C LEU A 20 -12.52 5.21 1.11
N ASP A 21 -13.53 4.71 1.82
CA ASP A 21 -14.93 4.74 1.38
C ASP A 21 -15.50 6.17 1.38
N ALA A 22 -15.08 7.00 2.34
CA ALA A 22 -15.56 8.38 2.50
C ALA A 22 -14.89 9.41 1.56
N TYR A 23 -13.78 9.08 0.91
CA TYR A 23 -13.08 10.06 0.07
C TYR A 23 -13.91 10.50 -1.14
N ASP A 24 -14.11 11.80 -1.25
CA ASP A 24 -14.66 12.47 -2.43
C ASP A 24 -13.54 12.81 -3.43
N VAL A 25 -13.57 12.14 -4.58
CA VAL A 25 -12.55 12.25 -5.63
C VAL A 25 -12.66 13.53 -6.46
N GLU A 26 -13.70 14.34 -6.22
CA GLU A 26 -13.83 15.68 -6.82
C GLU A 26 -12.94 16.72 -6.10
N THR A 27 -12.55 16.44 -4.85
CA THR A 27 -11.68 17.32 -4.05
C THR A 27 -10.19 17.04 -4.29
N SER A 28 -9.27 17.88 -3.78
CA SER A 28 -7.85 17.55 -3.86
C SER A 28 -7.47 16.61 -2.70
N PRO A 29 -6.75 15.50 -2.95
CA PRO A 29 -6.24 14.64 -1.89
C PRO A 29 -5.25 15.43 -1.02
N ASP A 30 -5.31 15.19 0.28
CA ASP A 30 -4.34 15.70 1.24
C ASP A 30 -3.24 14.67 1.56
N CYS A 31 -2.39 14.97 2.54
CA CYS A 31 -1.34 14.05 2.96
C CYS A 31 -1.88 12.74 3.56
N LEU A 32 -3.06 12.80 4.20
CA LEU A 32 -3.70 11.63 4.80
C LEU A 32 -4.23 10.69 3.71
N ALA A 33 -4.91 11.23 2.69
CA ALA A 33 -5.34 10.49 1.51
C ALA A 33 -4.17 9.81 0.80
N LEU A 34 -3.03 10.50 0.64
CA LEU A 34 -1.81 9.87 0.12
C LEU A 34 -1.34 8.72 1.00
N ALA A 35 -1.36 8.87 2.32
CA ALA A 35 -0.96 7.81 3.24
C ALA A 35 -1.90 6.60 3.18
N ASP A 36 -3.21 6.83 3.17
CA ASP A 36 -4.22 5.78 3.10
C ASP A 36 -4.20 5.05 1.76
N ILE A 37 -4.06 5.74 0.63
CA ILE A 37 -3.88 5.13 -0.70
C ILE A 37 -2.56 4.33 -0.74
N THR A 38 -1.50 4.83 -0.10
CA THR A 38 -0.23 4.10 0.00
C THR A 38 -0.37 2.80 0.79
N ILE A 39 -1.11 2.82 1.90
CA ILE A 39 -1.47 1.62 2.67
C ILE A 39 -2.35 0.71 1.81
N MET A 40 -3.40 1.25 1.20
CA MET A 40 -4.37 0.50 0.40
C MET A 40 -3.68 -0.34 -0.68
N LEU A 41 -2.85 0.30 -1.50
CA LEU A 41 -2.19 -0.30 -2.65
C LEU A 41 -0.83 -0.90 -2.33
N CYS A 42 -0.36 -0.86 -1.08
CA CYS A 42 1.03 -1.21 -0.75
C CYS A 42 2.04 -0.47 -1.65
N LEU A 43 1.75 0.79 -1.95
CA LEU A 43 2.42 1.57 -2.98
C LEU A 43 3.86 1.88 -2.57
N ARG A 44 4.82 1.82 -3.50
CA ARG A 44 6.08 2.58 -3.34
C ARG A 44 5.80 3.94 -3.96
N LEU A 45 6.15 5.02 -3.28
CA LEU A 45 5.91 6.36 -3.80
C LEU A 45 6.60 6.60 -5.15
N ALA A 46 7.73 5.94 -5.42
CA ALA A 46 8.39 5.97 -6.74
C ALA A 46 7.55 5.35 -7.87
N GLU A 47 6.53 4.55 -7.54
CA GLU A 47 5.60 3.90 -8.48
C GLU A 47 4.32 4.74 -8.64
N VAL A 48 4.11 5.83 -7.89
CA VAL A 48 2.80 6.52 -7.83
C VAL A 48 2.30 7.01 -9.18
N THR A 49 3.19 7.53 -10.03
CA THR A 49 2.83 8.04 -11.36
C THR A 49 2.89 6.99 -12.47
N THR A 50 3.44 5.81 -12.19
CA THR A 50 3.64 4.76 -13.19
C THR A 50 2.74 3.56 -12.98
N LEU A 51 2.21 3.36 -11.77
CA LEU A 51 1.37 2.22 -11.45
C LEU A 51 0.04 2.30 -12.21
N HIS A 52 -0.37 1.18 -12.80
CA HIS A 52 -1.67 1.07 -13.48
C HIS A 52 -2.43 -0.15 -12.96
N ILE A 53 -3.76 -0.03 -12.85
CA ILE A 53 -4.68 -1.09 -12.46
C ILE A 53 -5.62 -1.33 -13.66
N THR A 54 -5.60 -2.55 -14.18
CA THR A 54 -6.41 -3.00 -15.32
C THR A 54 -7.04 -4.35 -15.01
N ASP A 55 -7.92 -4.82 -15.88
CA ASP A 55 -8.55 -6.15 -15.75
C ASP A 55 -7.54 -7.30 -15.81
N ALA A 56 -6.41 -7.09 -16.50
CA ALA A 56 -5.31 -8.05 -16.55
C ALA A 56 -4.50 -8.09 -15.23
N GLY A 57 -4.64 -7.06 -14.38
CA GLY A 57 -3.93 -6.93 -13.11
C GLY A 57 -3.24 -5.57 -12.97
N VAL A 58 -2.16 -5.56 -12.21
CA VAL A 58 -1.40 -4.34 -11.89
C VAL A 58 -0.09 -4.35 -12.68
N THR A 59 0.34 -3.19 -13.18
CA THR A 59 1.59 -2.98 -13.92
C THR A 59 2.29 -1.69 -13.45
N GLY A 60 3.44 -1.33 -14.03
CA GLY A 60 4.08 -0.03 -13.79
C GLY A 60 5.06 0.00 -12.63
N TYR A 61 5.70 -1.12 -12.33
CA TYR A 61 6.57 -1.27 -11.17
C TYR A 61 7.98 -0.69 -11.37
N ALA A 62 8.47 0.06 -10.38
CA ALA A 62 9.76 0.75 -10.47
C ALA A 62 10.98 -0.18 -10.51
N LYS A 63 10.84 -1.45 -10.09
CA LYS A 63 11.95 -2.42 -9.98
C LYS A 63 12.07 -3.42 -11.14
N ASN A 64 11.29 -3.28 -12.21
CA ASN A 64 11.34 -4.17 -13.38
C ASN A 64 12.37 -3.73 -14.44
N ARG A 65 13.53 -3.20 -14.04
CA ARG A 65 14.54 -2.73 -15.01
C ARG A 65 14.97 -3.88 -15.93
N GLY A 66 14.70 -3.74 -17.23
CA GLY A 66 15.08 -4.71 -18.26
C GLY A 66 14.19 -5.97 -18.34
N GLN A 67 13.04 -5.99 -17.67
CA GLN A 67 12.07 -7.09 -17.72
C GLN A 67 10.75 -6.62 -18.35
N PRO A 68 10.03 -7.48 -19.08
CA PRO A 68 8.68 -7.17 -19.54
C PRO A 68 7.78 -6.81 -18.35
N ASP A 69 6.92 -5.81 -18.53
CA ASP A 69 5.99 -5.40 -17.48
C ASP A 69 4.80 -6.37 -17.41
N ILE A 70 5.04 -7.52 -16.80
CA ILE A 70 4.05 -8.59 -16.67
C ILE A 70 3.02 -8.19 -15.60
N PRO A 71 1.70 -8.19 -15.93
CA PRO A 71 0.66 -7.92 -14.96
C PRO A 71 0.74 -8.85 -13.74
N ARG A 72 0.67 -8.27 -12.53
CA ARG A 72 0.55 -9.05 -11.29
C ARG A 72 -0.87 -8.97 -10.77
N LYS A 73 -1.31 -10.05 -10.10
CA LYS A 73 -2.64 -10.14 -9.52
C LYS A 73 -2.95 -8.94 -8.63
N PHE A 74 -4.09 -8.30 -8.86
CA PHE A 74 -4.59 -7.23 -8.01
C PHE A 74 -4.96 -7.77 -6.62
N ARG A 75 -4.27 -7.26 -5.58
CA ARG A 75 -4.53 -7.53 -4.17
C ARG A 75 -4.23 -6.27 -3.36
N SER A 76 -5.26 -5.63 -2.85
CA SER A 76 -5.14 -4.44 -1.98
C SER A 76 -6.05 -4.56 -0.77
N LEU A 77 -5.98 -3.55 0.10
CA LEU A 77 -6.93 -3.38 1.19
C LEU A 77 -8.36 -3.15 0.67
N GLU A 78 -8.49 -2.27 -0.33
CA GLU A 78 -9.72 -2.10 -1.10
C GLU A 78 -9.88 -3.31 -2.04
N LYS A 79 -11.03 -3.99 -2.00
CA LYS A 79 -11.29 -5.17 -2.82
C LYS A 79 -11.93 -4.81 -4.15
N ASN A 80 -12.70 -3.73 -4.20
CA ASN A 80 -13.28 -3.21 -5.42
C ASN A 80 -12.18 -2.59 -6.28
N GLN A 81 -11.85 -3.28 -7.39
CA GLN A 81 -10.80 -2.85 -8.31
C GLN A 81 -11.09 -1.48 -8.91
N GLU A 82 -12.33 -1.19 -9.27
CA GLU A 82 -12.72 0.09 -9.86
C GLU A 82 -12.53 1.22 -8.86
N ARG A 83 -12.96 1.04 -7.60
CA ARG A 83 -12.73 2.03 -6.55
C ARG A 83 -11.24 2.27 -6.29
N ALA A 84 -10.43 1.21 -6.25
CA ALA A 84 -8.99 1.35 -6.08
C ALA A 84 -8.32 2.07 -7.26
N LYS A 85 -8.79 1.83 -8.48
CA LYS A 85 -8.34 2.50 -9.71
C LYS A 85 -8.73 3.97 -9.72
N GLU A 86 -9.96 4.29 -9.30
CA GLU A 86 -10.45 5.66 -9.15
C GLU A 86 -9.58 6.45 -8.17
N LEU A 87 -9.35 5.93 -6.96
CA LEU A 87 -8.50 6.58 -5.94
C LEU A 87 -7.05 6.75 -6.40
N LEU A 88 -6.49 5.76 -7.12
CA LEU A 88 -5.16 5.88 -7.70
C LEU A 88 -5.11 6.99 -8.76
N THR A 89 -6.09 7.03 -9.66
CA THR A 89 -6.18 8.00 -10.75
C THR A 89 -6.37 9.41 -10.20
N TRP A 90 -7.21 9.55 -9.17
CA TRP A 90 -7.41 10.79 -8.42
C TRP A 90 -6.10 11.36 -7.87
N LEU A 91 -5.29 10.51 -7.23
CA LEU A 91 -3.97 10.89 -6.74
C LEU A 91 -3.00 11.25 -7.88
N GLN A 92 -2.99 10.46 -8.96
CA GLN A 92 -2.14 10.69 -10.13
C GLN A 92 -2.47 12.02 -10.82
N ASN A 93 -3.76 12.33 -11.03
CA ASN A 93 -4.22 13.58 -11.63
C ASN A 93 -3.84 14.81 -10.78
N THR A 94 -3.93 14.68 -9.46
CA THR A 94 -3.51 15.75 -8.53
C THR A 94 -2.01 16.01 -8.62
N ILE A 95 -1.20 14.95 -8.77
CA ILE A 95 0.25 15.09 -8.96
C ILE A 95 0.57 15.69 -10.34
N SER A 96 -0.08 15.20 -11.40
CA SER A 96 0.12 15.67 -12.78
C SER A 96 -0.30 17.12 -12.98
N SER A 97 -1.36 17.56 -12.30
CA SER A 97 -1.80 18.97 -12.31
C SER A 97 -0.93 19.89 -11.47
N GLY A 98 0.06 19.37 -10.74
CA GLY A 98 0.95 20.14 -9.88
C GLY A 98 0.34 20.59 -8.54
N LYS A 99 -0.93 20.24 -8.26
CA LYS A 99 -1.61 20.52 -6.98
C LYS A 99 -0.95 19.78 -5.81
N MET A 100 -0.31 18.65 -6.07
CA MET A 100 0.51 17.91 -5.11
C MET A 100 1.88 17.60 -5.72
N GLY A 101 2.97 17.86 -4.99
CA GLY A 101 4.31 17.53 -5.46
C GLY A 101 4.53 16.01 -5.53
N ASN A 102 5.07 15.49 -6.63
CA ASN A 102 5.32 14.05 -6.79
C ASN A 102 6.23 13.49 -5.66
N PRO A 103 5.70 12.64 -4.76
CA PRO A 103 6.47 12.14 -3.61
C PRO A 103 7.47 11.03 -3.99
N GLY A 104 7.42 10.53 -5.22
CA GLY A 104 8.36 9.56 -5.78
C GLY A 104 9.65 10.18 -6.33
N LYS A 105 9.71 11.50 -6.53
CA LYS A 105 10.90 12.18 -7.04
C LYS A 105 12.02 12.20 -5.98
N PRO A 106 13.28 11.86 -6.35
CA PRO A 106 14.43 12.02 -5.47
C PRO A 106 14.52 13.45 -4.91
N GLY A 107 14.87 13.58 -3.63
CA GLY A 107 15.00 14.88 -2.95
C GLY A 107 13.69 15.47 -2.41
N VAL A 108 12.52 14.95 -2.81
CA VAL A 108 11.23 15.40 -2.29
C VAL A 108 11.00 14.81 -0.89
N LYS A 109 11.12 15.64 0.15
CA LYS A 109 11.04 15.22 1.56
C LYS A 109 9.74 15.60 2.27
N TRP A 110 8.81 16.32 1.63
CA TRP A 110 7.63 16.86 2.31
C TRP A 110 6.76 15.76 2.93
N PHE A 111 6.54 14.64 2.24
CA PHE A 111 5.74 13.54 2.76
C PHE A 111 6.44 12.83 3.92
N ASN A 112 7.77 12.70 3.86
CA ASN A 112 8.55 12.20 5.01
C ASN A 112 8.45 13.14 6.22
N ARG A 113 8.40 14.47 6.00
CA ARG A 113 8.18 15.44 7.08
C ARG A 113 6.78 15.29 7.70
N TYR A 114 5.76 15.07 6.88
CA TYR A 114 4.40 14.79 7.35
C TYR A 114 4.32 13.52 8.21
N LEU A 115 5.05 12.47 7.84
CA LEU A 115 5.07 11.20 8.58
C LEU A 115 5.94 11.22 9.84
N LYS A 116 6.90 12.15 9.95
CA LYS A 116 7.90 12.21 11.03
C LYS A 116 7.29 12.29 12.44
N PRO A 117 6.26 13.10 12.73
CA PRO A 117 5.64 13.16 14.05
C PRO A 117 5.06 11.81 14.52
N TYR A 118 4.69 10.94 13.58
CA TYR A 118 4.16 9.60 13.85
C TYR A 118 5.25 8.54 13.97
N GLY A 119 6.53 8.89 13.80
CA GLY A 119 7.64 7.93 13.72
C GLY A 119 7.56 7.03 12.48
N LEU A 120 6.87 7.48 11.42
CA LEU A 120 6.63 6.71 10.21
C LEU A 120 7.53 7.15 9.05
N ILE A 121 7.78 6.21 8.14
CA ILE A 121 8.36 6.46 6.82
C ILE A 121 7.48 5.77 5.77
N PRO A 122 7.55 6.14 4.48
CA PRO A 122 6.71 5.53 3.44
C PRO A 122 6.84 4.01 3.35
N GLN A 123 8.02 3.46 3.65
CA GLN A 123 8.22 2.02 3.70
C GLN A 123 7.36 1.34 4.79
N HIS A 124 7.12 2.00 5.93
CA HIS A 124 6.24 1.48 6.97
C HIS A 124 4.79 1.37 6.45
N LEU A 125 4.29 2.39 5.75
CA LEU A 125 2.96 2.38 5.14
C LEU A 125 2.79 1.19 4.19
N ARG A 126 3.77 0.97 3.29
CA ARG A 126 3.77 -0.18 2.36
C ARG A 126 3.72 -1.52 3.09
N LYS A 127 4.46 -1.67 4.20
CA LYS A 127 4.46 -2.90 5.01
C LYS A 127 3.14 -3.12 5.73
N MET A 128 2.54 -2.05 6.27
CA MET A 128 1.22 -2.11 6.91
C MET A 128 0.16 -2.54 5.90
N GLY A 129 0.14 -1.91 4.73
CA GLY A 129 -0.73 -2.28 3.62
C GLY A 129 -0.67 -3.77 3.28
N ALA A 130 0.53 -4.33 3.19
CA ALA A 130 0.71 -5.73 2.81
C ALA A 130 0.11 -6.70 3.83
N VAL A 131 0.28 -6.41 5.12
CA VAL A 131 -0.27 -7.22 6.21
C VAL A 131 -1.79 -7.07 6.27
N TYR A 132 -2.29 -5.84 6.18
CA TYR A 132 -3.71 -5.53 6.22
C TYR A 132 -4.48 -6.10 5.04
N GLY A 133 -3.96 -5.93 3.82
CA GLY A 133 -4.49 -6.57 2.62
C GLY A 133 -4.55 -8.08 2.80
N ALA A 134 -3.47 -8.71 3.28
CA ALA A 134 -3.45 -10.15 3.51
C ALA A 134 -4.51 -10.63 4.51
N VAL A 135 -4.74 -9.88 5.60
CA VAL A 135 -5.83 -10.16 6.56
C VAL A 135 -7.20 -10.04 5.88
N VAL A 136 -7.43 -8.99 5.10
CA VAL A 136 -8.69 -8.76 4.37
C VAL A 136 -8.96 -9.83 3.30
N HIS A 137 -7.92 -10.46 2.76
CA HIS A 137 -8.00 -11.61 1.85
C HIS A 137 -8.02 -12.98 2.56
N GLY A 138 -8.25 -13.01 3.88
CA GLY A 138 -8.51 -14.23 4.63
C GLY A 138 -7.26 -15.03 4.99
N ALA A 139 -6.17 -14.36 5.38
CA ALA A 139 -4.99 -15.03 5.93
C ALA A 139 -5.31 -15.73 7.26
N GLY A 140 -5.60 -17.04 7.21
CA GLY A 140 -5.88 -17.87 8.39
C GLY A 140 -4.64 -18.48 9.07
N ASN A 141 -3.46 -18.40 8.44
CA ASN A 141 -2.20 -18.90 9.00
C ASN A 141 -1.00 -18.11 8.47
N SER A 142 0.20 -18.35 9.03
CA SER A 142 1.43 -17.63 8.69
C SER A 142 1.87 -17.79 7.24
N GLY A 143 1.79 -19.00 6.68
CA GLY A 143 2.15 -19.27 5.28
C GLY A 143 1.23 -18.51 4.31
N ARG A 144 -0.08 -18.60 4.51
CA ARG A 144 -1.08 -17.89 3.70
C ARG A 144 -0.96 -16.38 3.84
N LEU A 145 -0.63 -15.88 5.04
CA LEU A 145 -0.34 -14.46 5.26
C LEU A 145 0.86 -14.01 4.42
N MET A 146 1.95 -14.78 4.40
CA MET A 146 3.12 -14.46 3.57
C MET A 146 2.77 -14.48 2.08
N THR A 147 2.06 -15.48 1.59
CA THR A 147 1.65 -15.54 0.17
C THR A 147 0.80 -14.33 -0.22
N LEU A 148 -0.23 -14.01 0.57
CA LEU A 148 -1.12 -12.89 0.29
C LEU A 148 -0.41 -11.54 0.41
N ALA A 149 0.44 -11.35 1.42
CA ALA A 149 1.24 -10.14 1.57
C ALA A 149 2.23 -9.97 0.41
N GLY A 150 2.80 -11.06 -0.09
CA GLY A 150 3.66 -11.07 -1.28
C GLY A 150 2.89 -10.63 -2.54
N GLN A 151 1.65 -11.10 -2.71
CA GLN A 151 0.75 -10.67 -3.79
C GLN A 151 0.41 -9.18 -3.65
N CYS A 152 0.06 -8.69 -2.45
CA CYS A 152 -0.20 -7.27 -2.20
C CYS A 152 1.02 -6.39 -2.50
N LEU A 153 2.22 -6.87 -2.18
CA LEU A 153 3.48 -6.19 -2.50
C LEU A 153 3.88 -6.31 -3.97
N ARG A 154 3.16 -7.15 -4.74
CA ARG A 154 3.38 -7.42 -6.17
C ARG A 154 4.78 -7.94 -6.42
N HIS A 155 5.24 -8.81 -5.50
CA HIS A 155 6.50 -9.51 -5.67
C HIS A 155 6.35 -10.61 -6.72
N ASN A 156 7.43 -10.90 -7.43
CA ASN A 156 7.47 -12.03 -8.32
C ASN A 156 7.39 -13.33 -7.49
N PRO A 157 6.39 -14.21 -7.71
CA PRO A 157 6.31 -15.49 -7.01
C PRO A 157 7.56 -16.35 -7.18
N ASP A 158 8.24 -16.23 -8.32
CA ASP A 158 9.43 -17.03 -8.65
C ASP A 158 10.71 -16.51 -8.00
N SER A 159 10.66 -15.36 -7.32
CA SER A 159 11.83 -14.79 -6.66
C SER A 159 12.02 -15.36 -5.24
N ILE A 160 13.06 -16.17 -5.08
CA ILE A 160 13.45 -16.84 -3.82
C ILE A 160 13.74 -15.84 -2.68
N THR A 161 14.10 -14.60 -3.01
CA THR A 161 14.44 -13.52 -2.06
C THR A 161 13.27 -12.59 -1.72
N SER A 162 12.07 -13.13 -1.42
CA SER A 162 10.94 -12.25 -1.09
C SER A 162 11.14 -11.60 0.30
N PRO A 163 11.16 -10.24 0.42
CA PRO A 163 11.25 -9.53 1.70
C PRO A 163 10.04 -9.73 2.63
N THR A 164 9.08 -10.54 2.20
CA THR A 164 7.79 -10.74 2.85
C THR A 164 7.94 -11.26 4.27
N GLN A 165 8.99 -12.06 4.54
CA GLN A 165 9.37 -12.48 5.89
C GLN A 165 9.62 -11.26 6.81
N ARG A 166 10.33 -10.23 6.35
CA ARG A 166 10.57 -9.01 7.15
C ARG A 166 9.28 -8.18 7.38
N CYS A 167 8.37 -8.13 6.41
CA CYS A 167 7.11 -7.40 6.56
C CYS A 167 6.18 -8.02 7.61
N VAL A 168 6.07 -9.36 7.61
CA VAL A 168 5.25 -10.11 8.57
C VAL A 168 5.88 -10.09 9.97
N VAL A 169 7.20 -10.30 10.06
CA VAL A 169 7.92 -10.35 11.35
C VAL A 169 7.91 -9.01 12.09
N ILE A 170 7.96 -7.86 11.41
CA ILE A 170 7.95 -6.55 12.10
C ILE A 170 6.60 -6.25 12.76
N ASN A 171 5.48 -6.66 12.15
CA ASN A 171 4.15 -6.46 12.74
C ASN A 171 3.76 -7.58 13.72
N TYR A 172 4.37 -8.76 13.68
CA TYR A 172 4.12 -9.85 14.64
C TYR A 172 5.20 -9.99 15.73
N ARG A 173 6.30 -9.23 15.69
CA ARG A 173 7.30 -9.23 16.76
C ARG A 173 6.67 -8.69 18.04
N ARG A 174 6.44 -9.62 18.97
CA ARG A 174 6.13 -9.41 20.37
C ARG A 174 7.07 -8.33 20.92
N LYS A 175 6.55 -7.13 21.20
CA LYS A 175 7.19 -6.29 22.21
C LYS A 175 6.88 -6.98 23.53
N ASN A 176 7.89 -7.61 24.11
CA ASN A 176 7.84 -8.13 25.47
C ASN A 176 7.57 -6.99 26.43
#